data_AF-A0A353SY92-F1
#
_entry.id   AF-A0A353SY92-F1
#
_cell.length_a   1.000
_cell.length_b   1.000
_cell.length_c   1.000
_cell.angle_alpha   90.00
_cell.angle_beta   90.00
_cell.angle_gamma   90.00
#
_symmetry.space_group_name_H-M   'P 1'
#
loop_
_entity.id
_entity.type
_entity.pdbx_description
1 polymer ?
#
loop_
_entity_poly.entity_id
_entity_poly.type
_entity_poly.pdbx_seq_one_letter_code
_entity_poly.pdbx_strand_id
1 'polypeptide(L)'
;MIDVFTPTNKVLMSASYLNPNPTFPTLRIVPVEKLVPHERCDTARTLSLEARLIADGVLRNPPIVASLQDTEGDYVVLDGANRTNALKTMRVPHILVQVASPGESGFDLTTWNQVVLGISPEELLALLGGIPDINLKIDKRPGLIPDRMGISSVIQVHLPTGEIYTAYAQASDRLSRVQLLNFIMDRIGKSARLDRTHLQSIDILTGLHPDLAGLIVFPCLKIEEVIQMAKARQMIPAGITRFTISPRALRVNYRICDLRAEGSLAEKNALLLAWIQERIARKGVRSYDETTVMFDE
;
A
#
# COMPACT_ATOMS: atom_id res chain seq x y z
N MET A 1 50.64 -10.06 22.52
CA MET A 1 49.37 -10.83 22.48
C MET A 1 48.26 -9.86 22.83
N ILE A 2 47.12 -9.95 22.14
CA ILE A 2 46.04 -8.95 22.04
C ILE A 2 46.26 -7.99 20.87
N ASP A 3 45.74 -8.40 19.72
CA ASP A 3 45.00 -7.54 18.82
C ASP A 3 43.90 -8.40 18.15
N VAL A 4 42.95 -7.75 17.47
CA VAL A 4 41.82 -8.29 16.68
C VAL A 4 40.47 -8.32 17.40
N PHE A 5 39.70 -7.23 17.21
CA PHE A 5 38.32 -7.30 16.73
C PHE A 5 38.00 -6.01 15.95
N THR A 6 38.07 -6.09 14.62
CA THR A 6 37.34 -5.19 13.72
C THR A 6 36.30 -6.03 12.97
N PRO A 7 35.01 -5.67 12.97
CA PRO A 7 34.05 -6.33 12.11
C PRO A 7 34.10 -5.67 10.73
N THR A 8 34.88 -6.28 9.83
CA THR A 8 34.73 -6.08 8.39
C THR A 8 33.61 -6.99 7.90
N ASN A 9 32.42 -6.43 7.74
CA ASN A 9 31.40 -7.01 6.86
C ASN A 9 30.77 -5.88 6.04
N LYS A 10 31.59 -5.32 5.14
CA LYS A 10 31.07 -4.65 3.95
C LYS A 10 30.47 -5.75 3.09
N VAL A 11 29.15 -5.88 3.14
CA VAL A 11 28.37 -6.58 2.13
C VAL A 11 28.79 -6.01 0.77
N LEU A 12 29.36 -6.87 -0.07
CA LEU A 12 29.70 -6.57 -1.45
C LEU A 12 28.41 -6.25 -2.21
N MET A 13 28.07 -4.97 -2.29
CA MET A 13 27.08 -4.48 -3.26
C MET A 13 27.67 -4.69 -4.66
N SER A 14 27.00 -5.51 -5.47
CA SER A 14 27.30 -5.67 -6.88
C SER A 14 27.25 -4.30 -7.59
N ALA A 15 28.26 -4.04 -8.42
CA ALA A 15 28.56 -2.74 -9.04
C ALA A 15 27.57 -2.27 -10.14
N SER A 16 26.27 -2.49 -10.01
CA SER A 16 25.24 -2.11 -11.00
C SER A 16 24.19 -1.10 -10.49
N TYR A 17 24.38 -0.54 -9.30
CA TYR A 17 23.36 0.29 -8.62
C TYR A 17 23.91 1.62 -8.12
N LEU A 18 24.37 2.48 -9.04
CA LEU A 18 24.72 3.85 -8.65
C LEU A 18 23.50 4.75 -8.74
N ASN A 19 22.89 5.02 -7.58
CA ASN A 19 22.05 6.19 -7.38
C ASN A 19 22.98 7.42 -7.47
N PRO A 20 22.83 8.33 -8.45
CA PRO A 20 23.74 9.45 -8.64
C PRO A 20 23.78 10.44 -7.46
N ASN A 21 22.85 10.31 -6.50
CA ASN A 21 22.88 11.01 -5.22
C ASN A 21 22.16 10.16 -4.16
N PRO A 22 22.81 9.78 -3.03
CA PRO A 22 22.19 8.93 -2.00
C PRO A 22 20.95 9.55 -1.33
N THR A 23 20.65 10.83 -1.58
CA THR A 23 19.44 11.51 -1.07
C THR A 23 18.25 11.45 -2.03
N PHE A 24 18.38 10.92 -3.25
CA PHE A 24 17.27 10.83 -4.19
C PHE A 24 16.58 9.45 -4.18
N PRO A 25 15.28 9.38 -4.51
CA PRO A 25 14.59 8.10 -4.66
C PRO A 25 15.25 7.19 -5.70
N THR A 26 15.37 5.91 -5.40
CA THR A 26 15.87 4.90 -6.34
C THR A 26 14.79 4.60 -7.39
N LEU A 27 14.99 5.03 -8.62
CA LEU A 27 14.09 4.78 -9.75
C LEU A 27 14.61 3.63 -10.63
N ARG A 28 13.71 2.75 -11.07
CA ARG A 28 14.07 1.60 -11.91
C ARG A 28 12.96 1.28 -12.90
N ILE A 29 13.32 0.88 -14.12
CA ILE A 29 12.38 0.22 -15.04
C ILE A 29 12.44 -1.28 -14.78
N VAL A 30 11.27 -1.88 -14.52
CA VAL A 30 11.12 -3.31 -14.25
C VAL A 30 10.02 -3.89 -15.15
N PRO A 31 9.99 -5.21 -15.38
CA PRO A 31 8.89 -5.84 -16.08
C PRO A 31 7.59 -5.77 -15.28
N VAL A 32 6.49 -5.42 -15.94
CA VAL A 32 5.17 -5.23 -15.29
C VAL A 32 4.68 -6.51 -14.64
N GLU A 33 4.98 -7.66 -15.25
CA GLU A 33 4.61 -8.98 -14.76
C GLU A 33 5.31 -9.39 -13.47
N LYS A 34 6.45 -8.77 -13.13
CA LYS A 34 7.15 -8.97 -11.86
C LYS A 34 6.53 -8.19 -10.70
N LEU A 35 5.53 -7.34 -10.95
CA LEU A 35 4.85 -6.57 -9.91
C LEU A 35 3.68 -7.35 -9.32
N VAL A 36 3.75 -7.60 -8.01
CA VAL A 36 2.77 -8.36 -7.24
C VAL A 36 2.01 -7.41 -6.30
N PRO A 37 0.69 -7.25 -6.47
CA PRO A 37 -0.10 -6.45 -5.54
C PRO A 37 -0.32 -7.20 -4.22
N HIS A 38 -0.29 -6.48 -3.08
CA HIS A 38 -0.75 -7.00 -1.79
C HIS A 38 -2.17 -6.57 -1.43
N GLU A 39 -2.67 -5.50 -2.04
CA GLU A 39 -4.07 -5.06 -1.94
C GLU A 39 -4.85 -5.37 -3.21
N ARG A 40 -6.15 -5.62 -3.06
CA ARG A 40 -7.08 -5.67 -4.19
C ARG A 40 -7.08 -4.33 -4.94
N CYS A 41 -7.24 -4.38 -6.25
CA CYS A 41 -7.42 -3.20 -7.07
C CYS A 41 -8.91 -2.85 -7.20
N ASP A 42 -9.21 -1.57 -7.31
CA ASP A 42 -10.54 -1.06 -7.63
C ASP A 42 -10.67 -0.96 -9.15
N THR A 43 -11.62 -1.69 -9.71
CA THR A 43 -11.80 -1.78 -11.17
C THR A 43 -12.18 -0.44 -11.79
N ALA A 44 -13.09 0.32 -11.16
CA ALA A 44 -13.51 1.63 -11.66
C ALA A 44 -12.33 2.63 -11.63
N ARG A 45 -11.53 2.59 -10.56
CA ARG A 45 -10.32 3.41 -10.45
C ARG A 45 -9.25 3.01 -11.47
N THR A 46 -9.06 1.71 -11.73
CA THR A 46 -8.15 1.23 -12.78
C THR A 46 -8.57 1.76 -14.15
N LEU A 47 -9.85 1.67 -14.52
CA LEU A 47 -10.35 2.13 -15.83
C LEU A 47 -10.17 3.65 -16.00
N SER A 48 -10.48 4.43 -14.97
CA SER A 48 -10.28 5.88 -14.98
C SER A 48 -8.79 6.25 -15.14
N LEU A 49 -7.89 5.53 -14.46
CA LEU A 49 -6.45 5.73 -14.59
C LEU A 49 -5.92 5.33 -15.96
N GLU A 50 -6.42 4.25 -16.56
CA GLU A 50 -6.06 3.85 -17.92
C GLU A 50 -6.39 4.96 -18.93
N ALA A 51 -7.62 5.49 -18.89
CA ALA A 51 -8.03 6.58 -19.76
C ALA A 51 -7.12 7.82 -19.60
N ARG A 52 -6.77 8.18 -18.36
CA ARG A 52 -5.85 9.30 -18.08
C ARG A 52 -4.44 9.03 -18.57
N LEU A 53 -3.89 7.83 -18.37
CA LEU A 53 -2.57 7.45 -18.85
C LEU A 53 -2.48 7.51 -20.39
N ILE A 54 -3.54 7.09 -21.08
CA ILE A 54 -3.62 7.20 -22.55
C ILE A 54 -3.65 8.66 -22.98
N ALA A 55 -4.48 9.49 -22.35
CA ALA A 55 -4.62 10.91 -22.69
C ALA A 55 -3.33 11.70 -22.44
N ASP A 56 -2.68 11.49 -21.29
CA ASP A 56 -1.49 12.24 -20.87
C ASP A 56 -0.22 11.73 -21.58
N GLY A 57 -0.17 10.46 -21.97
CA GLY A 57 1.00 9.82 -22.58
C GLY A 57 2.21 9.67 -21.64
N VAL A 58 2.07 10.04 -20.36
CA VAL A 58 3.13 10.01 -19.36
C VAL A 58 2.70 9.33 -18.06
N LEU A 59 3.64 8.62 -17.43
CA LEU A 59 3.54 8.18 -16.05
C LEU A 59 4.02 9.31 -15.14
N ARG A 60 3.07 10.11 -14.63
CA ARG A 60 3.34 11.25 -13.75
C ARG A 60 4.08 10.84 -12.48
N ASN A 61 3.52 9.90 -11.73
CA ASN A 61 4.09 9.39 -10.47
C ASN A 61 4.35 7.88 -10.60
N PRO A 62 5.60 7.40 -10.48
CA PRO A 62 5.89 5.97 -10.51
C PRO A 62 5.24 5.26 -9.31
N PRO A 63 4.75 4.01 -9.47
CA PRO A 63 4.39 3.17 -8.33
C PRO A 63 5.60 2.94 -7.43
N ILE A 64 5.35 2.76 -6.13
CA ILE A 64 6.41 2.45 -5.17
C ILE A 64 6.36 0.97 -4.86
N VAL A 65 7.51 0.33 -4.86
CA VAL A 65 7.65 -1.11 -4.69
C VAL A 65 8.76 -1.45 -3.70
N ALA A 66 8.64 -2.60 -3.04
CA ALA A 66 9.76 -3.22 -2.32
C ALA A 66 10.11 -4.56 -2.97
N SER A 67 11.39 -4.92 -2.92
CA SER A 67 11.85 -6.20 -3.46
C SER A 67 11.32 -7.37 -2.61
N LEU A 68 10.85 -8.45 -3.24
CA LEU A 68 10.47 -9.68 -2.54
C LEU A 68 11.67 -10.60 -2.26
N GLN A 69 12.82 -10.33 -2.88
CA GLN A 69 14.08 -11.07 -2.76
C GLN A 69 15.27 -10.10 -2.86
N ASP A 70 16.46 -10.53 -2.42
CA ASP A 70 17.66 -9.68 -2.40
C ASP A 70 18.30 -9.47 -3.80
N THR A 71 17.88 -10.23 -4.81
CA THR A 71 18.31 -10.12 -6.23
C THR A 71 17.12 -9.83 -7.14
N GLU A 72 17.32 -9.71 -8.47
CA GLU A 72 16.30 -9.34 -9.49
C GLU A 72 15.06 -10.27 -9.53
N GLY A 73 14.25 -10.23 -8.49
CA GLY A 73 13.04 -11.02 -8.30
C GLY A 73 11.78 -10.20 -8.52
N ASP A 74 10.68 -10.75 -8.02
CA ASP A 74 9.39 -10.08 -7.98
C ASP A 74 9.42 -8.90 -6.99
N TYR A 75 8.51 -7.95 -7.18
CA TYR A 75 8.36 -6.78 -6.34
C TYR A 75 6.95 -6.73 -5.76
N VAL A 76 6.82 -6.39 -4.48
CA VAL A 76 5.52 -6.06 -3.89
C VAL A 76 5.20 -4.59 -4.14
N VAL A 77 3.99 -4.32 -4.65
CA VAL A 77 3.53 -2.94 -4.92
C VAL A 77 3.02 -2.30 -3.65
N LEU A 78 3.80 -1.42 -3.03
CA LEU A 78 3.45 -0.73 -1.79
C LEU A 78 2.47 0.43 -2.02
N ASP A 79 2.66 1.16 -3.12
CA ASP A 79 1.79 2.25 -3.55
C ASP A 79 1.58 2.21 -5.07
N GLY A 80 0.37 2.52 -5.51
CA GLY A 80 0.03 2.58 -6.93
C GLY A 80 -0.46 1.27 -7.55
N ALA A 81 -1.08 0.37 -6.77
CA ALA A 81 -1.67 -0.88 -7.27
C ALA A 81 -2.57 -0.68 -8.50
N ASN A 82 -3.48 0.31 -8.48
CA ASN A 82 -4.35 0.61 -9.62
C ASN A 82 -3.58 1.14 -10.85
N ARG A 83 -2.48 1.89 -10.65
CA ARG A 83 -1.61 2.38 -11.74
C ARG A 83 -0.87 1.21 -12.40
N THR A 84 -0.34 0.30 -11.60
CA THR A 84 0.28 -0.94 -12.08
C THR A 84 -0.72 -1.79 -12.87
N ASN A 85 -1.94 -1.96 -12.35
CA ASN A 85 -2.97 -2.75 -13.02
C ASN A 85 -3.45 -2.12 -14.35
N ALA A 86 -3.54 -0.79 -14.41
CA ALA A 86 -3.85 -0.07 -15.64
C ALA A 86 -2.79 -0.30 -16.72
N LEU A 87 -1.50 -0.13 -16.38
CA LEU A 87 -0.41 -0.37 -17.34
C LEU A 87 -0.33 -1.83 -17.81
N LYS A 88 -0.65 -2.78 -16.92
CA LYS A 88 -0.77 -4.20 -17.28
C LYS A 88 -1.92 -4.46 -18.26
N THR A 89 -3.08 -3.85 -18.04
CA THR A 89 -4.26 -3.93 -18.94
C THR A 89 -3.94 -3.32 -20.30
N MET A 90 -3.23 -2.20 -20.32
CA MET A 90 -2.70 -1.53 -21.52
C MET A 90 -1.59 -2.32 -22.24
N ARG A 91 -1.18 -3.49 -21.72
CA ARG A 91 -0.10 -4.35 -22.25
C ARG A 91 1.23 -3.63 -22.39
N VAL A 92 1.54 -2.70 -21.48
CA VAL A 92 2.87 -2.12 -21.41
C VAL A 92 3.82 -3.15 -20.80
N PRO A 93 4.95 -3.50 -21.47
CA PRO A 93 5.81 -4.59 -21.01
C PRO A 93 6.61 -4.21 -19.76
N HIS A 94 7.04 -2.96 -19.65
CA HIS A 94 7.85 -2.48 -18.54
C HIS A 94 7.24 -1.24 -17.89
N ILE A 95 7.61 -0.97 -16.64
CA ILE A 95 7.10 0.14 -15.85
C ILE A 95 8.22 0.78 -15.05
N LEU A 96 8.23 2.11 -15.02
CA LEU A 96 9.07 2.87 -14.11
C LEU A 96 8.48 2.82 -12.70
N VAL A 97 9.27 2.33 -11.74
CA VAL A 97 8.92 2.24 -10.32
C VAL A 97 9.94 2.99 -9.48
N GLN A 98 9.52 3.39 -8.29
CA GLN A 98 10.42 3.74 -7.20
C GLN A 98 10.63 2.50 -6.33
N VAL A 99 11.87 2.10 -6.14
CA VAL A 99 12.22 0.99 -5.23
C VAL A 99 12.48 1.58 -3.84
N ALA A 100 11.73 1.11 -2.85
CA ALA A 100 11.91 1.44 -1.44
C ALA A 100 12.43 0.21 -0.68
N SER A 101 13.34 0.43 0.27
CA SER A 101 13.89 -0.62 1.12
C SER A 101 13.21 -0.61 2.48
N PRO A 102 12.51 -1.68 2.89
CA PRO A 102 12.04 -1.80 4.27
C PRO A 102 13.18 -1.68 5.28
N GLY A 103 12.94 -0.95 6.38
CA GLY A 103 13.92 -0.74 7.45
C GLY A 103 14.83 0.49 7.27
N GLU A 104 14.77 1.17 6.12
CA GLU A 104 15.43 2.48 5.95
C GLU A 104 14.66 3.60 6.66
N SER A 105 15.38 4.67 7.03
CA SER A 105 14.77 5.89 7.56
C SER A 105 13.80 6.47 6.55
N GLY A 106 12.61 6.88 7.01
CA GLY A 106 11.55 7.39 6.13
C GLY A 106 10.66 6.32 5.51
N PHE A 107 10.84 5.04 5.86
CA PHE A 107 9.90 3.96 5.57
C PHE A 107 9.07 3.62 6.81
N ASP A 108 7.75 3.76 6.71
CA ASP A 108 6.83 3.35 7.77
C ASP A 108 5.55 2.73 7.19
N LEU A 109 4.97 1.78 7.92
CA LEU A 109 3.71 1.13 7.59
C LEU A 109 2.73 1.30 8.74
N THR A 110 1.65 2.02 8.45
CA THR A 110 0.51 2.23 9.34
C THR A 110 -0.76 1.69 8.70
N THR A 111 -1.88 1.84 9.38
CA THR A 111 -3.18 1.33 8.92
C THR A 111 -4.15 2.47 8.67
N TRP A 112 -4.85 2.42 7.54
CA TRP A 112 -6.07 3.18 7.29
C TRP A 112 -7.25 2.41 7.90
N ASN A 113 -7.94 3.05 8.83
CA ASN A 113 -9.24 2.65 9.35
C ASN A 113 -10.36 3.22 8.47
N GLN A 114 -11.58 2.73 8.63
CA GLN A 114 -12.71 3.09 7.77
C GLN A 114 -13.83 3.71 8.59
N VAL A 115 -14.21 4.92 8.21
CA VAL A 115 -15.40 5.62 8.67
C VAL A 115 -16.57 5.12 7.83
N VAL A 116 -17.59 4.57 8.48
CA VAL A 116 -18.79 4.04 7.82
C VAL A 116 -19.90 5.08 7.92
N LEU A 117 -20.42 5.51 6.77
CA LEU A 117 -21.40 6.58 6.66
C LEU A 117 -22.63 6.15 5.86
N GLY A 118 -23.77 6.79 6.12
CA GLY A 118 -24.99 6.64 5.30
C GLY A 118 -25.85 5.41 5.61
N ILE A 119 -25.56 4.69 6.69
CA ILE A 119 -26.41 3.65 7.28
C ILE A 119 -26.51 3.86 8.80
N SER A 120 -27.43 3.18 9.47
CA SER A 120 -27.50 3.24 10.94
C SER A 120 -26.44 2.34 11.62
N PRO A 121 -26.06 2.62 12.88
CA PRO A 121 -25.22 1.72 13.68
C PRO A 121 -25.79 0.29 13.77
N GLU A 122 -27.10 0.15 13.89
CA GLU A 122 -27.80 -1.15 13.96
C GLU A 122 -27.70 -1.90 12.63
N GLU A 123 -27.84 -1.20 11.49
CA GLU A 123 -27.64 -1.77 10.16
C GLU A 123 -26.19 -2.26 9.98
N LEU A 124 -25.20 -1.48 10.44
CA LEU A 124 -23.80 -1.88 10.40
C LEU A 124 -23.55 -3.17 11.22
N LEU A 125 -24.07 -3.23 12.44
CA LEU A 125 -23.97 -4.44 13.27
C LEU A 125 -24.70 -5.63 12.62
N ALA A 126 -25.87 -5.43 12.03
CA ALA A 126 -26.63 -6.48 11.35
C ALA A 126 -25.89 -7.01 10.11
N LEU A 127 -25.23 -6.14 9.34
CA LEU A 127 -24.39 -6.54 8.20
C LEU A 127 -23.27 -7.47 8.65
N LEU A 128 -22.61 -7.16 9.77
CA LEU A 128 -21.53 -7.97 10.33
C LEU A 128 -22.05 -9.26 10.97
N GLY A 129 -23.14 -9.18 11.74
CA GLY A 129 -23.71 -10.32 12.46
C GLY A 129 -24.30 -11.38 11.53
N GLY A 130 -24.66 -10.99 10.30
CA GLY A 130 -25.11 -11.90 9.26
C GLY A 130 -23.99 -12.58 8.47
N ILE A 131 -22.71 -12.42 8.84
CA ILE A 131 -21.57 -13.05 8.15
C ILE A 131 -21.29 -14.41 8.82
N PRO A 132 -21.33 -15.53 8.07
CA PRO A 132 -20.89 -16.82 8.59
C PRO A 132 -19.47 -16.74 9.15
N ASP A 133 -19.17 -17.51 10.20
CA ASP A 133 -17.85 -17.60 10.85
C ASP A 133 -17.36 -16.34 11.59
N ILE A 134 -18.19 -15.28 11.67
CA ILE A 134 -17.96 -14.12 12.54
C ILE A 134 -18.78 -14.25 13.82
N ASN A 135 -18.11 -14.06 14.95
CA ASN A 135 -18.75 -13.83 16.24
C ASN A 135 -18.46 -12.39 16.69
N LEU A 136 -19.49 -11.54 16.70
CA LEU A 136 -19.41 -10.19 17.26
C LEU A 136 -19.61 -10.24 18.78
N LYS A 137 -18.66 -9.67 19.52
CA LYS A 137 -18.78 -9.51 20.97
C LYS A 137 -18.51 -8.07 21.36
N ILE A 138 -19.28 -7.59 22.34
CA ILE A 138 -19.00 -6.32 23.00
C ILE A 138 -17.65 -6.43 23.71
N ASP A 139 -16.77 -5.47 23.45
CA ASP A 139 -15.48 -5.32 24.09
C ASP A 139 -15.51 -4.10 25.04
N LYS A 140 -14.75 -4.18 26.13
CA LYS A 140 -14.70 -3.12 27.14
C LYS A 140 -13.57 -2.13 26.89
N ARG A 141 -12.63 -2.44 25.99
CA ARG A 141 -11.45 -1.61 25.74
C ARG A 141 -11.16 -1.51 24.24
N PRO A 142 -10.70 -0.34 23.78
CA PRO A 142 -10.18 -0.19 22.43
C PRO A 142 -8.86 -0.96 22.28
N GLY A 143 -8.59 -1.38 21.05
CA GLY A 143 -7.38 -2.13 20.69
C GLY A 143 -7.70 -3.59 20.43
N LEU A 144 -7.31 -4.06 19.25
CA LEU A 144 -7.52 -5.45 18.86
C LEU A 144 -6.66 -6.36 19.73
N ILE A 145 -7.33 -7.32 20.39
CA ILE A 145 -6.65 -8.32 21.21
C ILE A 145 -5.96 -9.31 20.26
N PRO A 146 -4.65 -9.56 20.41
CA PRO A 146 -3.94 -10.58 19.63
C PRO A 146 -4.56 -11.97 19.79
N ASP A 147 -4.26 -12.85 18.84
CA ASP A 147 -4.73 -14.24 18.81
C ASP A 147 -4.70 -14.91 20.20
N ARG A 148 -5.85 -15.44 20.63
CA ARG A 148 -5.97 -16.22 21.88
C ARG A 148 -6.74 -17.50 21.61
N MET A 149 -6.12 -18.63 21.93
CA MET A 149 -6.75 -19.96 21.90
C MET A 149 -7.48 -20.28 20.59
N GLY A 150 -6.86 -19.98 19.44
CA GLY A 150 -7.43 -20.28 18.12
C GLY A 150 -8.55 -19.35 17.66
N ILE A 151 -8.88 -18.31 18.44
CA ILE A 151 -9.83 -17.26 18.06
C ILE A 151 -9.02 -16.00 17.74
N SER A 152 -9.22 -15.49 16.52
CA SER A 152 -8.52 -14.33 16.00
C SER A 152 -9.47 -13.15 15.86
N SER A 153 -9.08 -12.00 16.40
CA SER A 153 -9.77 -10.75 16.10
C SER A 153 -9.49 -10.36 14.64
N VAL A 154 -10.53 -9.92 13.94
CA VAL A 154 -10.45 -9.54 12.52
C VAL A 154 -10.52 -8.02 12.37
N ILE A 155 -11.52 -7.41 13.01
CA ILE A 155 -11.73 -5.97 13.08
C ILE A 155 -12.40 -5.59 14.41
N GLN A 156 -12.27 -4.32 14.77
CA GLN A 156 -13.07 -3.67 15.79
C GLN A 156 -14.03 -2.68 15.13
N VAL A 157 -15.19 -2.51 15.72
CA VAL A 157 -16.21 -1.54 15.30
C VAL A 157 -16.54 -0.68 16.50
N HIS A 158 -16.20 0.59 16.42
CA HIS A 158 -16.56 1.58 17.43
C HIS A 158 -17.84 2.27 16.95
N LEU A 159 -18.83 2.37 17.81
CA LEU A 159 -20.11 3.02 17.51
C LEU A 159 -20.18 4.43 18.11
N PRO A 160 -20.99 5.35 17.54
CA PRO A 160 -21.17 6.70 18.08
C PRO A 160 -21.68 6.75 19.52
N THR A 161 -22.36 5.69 19.96
CA THR A 161 -22.85 5.47 21.32
C THR A 161 -21.73 5.15 22.33
N GLY A 162 -20.50 4.92 21.87
CA GLY A 162 -19.35 4.55 22.68
C GLY A 162 -19.14 3.04 22.84
N GLU A 163 -20.05 2.23 22.30
CA GLU A 163 -19.92 0.77 22.33
C GLU A 163 -18.85 0.31 21.32
N ILE A 164 -18.06 -0.68 21.74
CA ILE A 164 -17.03 -1.30 20.90
C ILE A 164 -17.41 -2.76 20.70
N TYR A 165 -17.42 -3.19 19.45
CA TYR A 165 -17.62 -4.60 19.08
C TYR A 165 -16.35 -5.13 18.42
N THR A 166 -15.90 -6.31 18.84
CA THR A 166 -14.82 -7.04 18.17
C THR A 166 -15.42 -8.19 17.36
N ALA A 167 -15.06 -8.26 16.08
CA ALA A 167 -15.38 -9.38 15.21
C ALA A 167 -14.31 -10.46 15.33
N TYR A 168 -14.70 -11.63 15.84
CA TYR A 168 -13.82 -12.78 15.98
C TYR A 168 -14.10 -13.82 14.90
N ALA A 169 -13.04 -14.32 14.26
CA ALA A 169 -13.12 -15.46 13.36
C ALA A 169 -13.03 -16.78 14.14
N GLN A 170 -13.78 -17.79 13.70
CA GLN A 170 -13.61 -19.17 14.18
C GLN A 170 -12.33 -19.84 13.63
N ALA A 171 -11.90 -19.43 12.44
CA ALA A 171 -10.66 -19.90 11.83
C ALA A 171 -9.45 -19.09 12.31
N SER A 172 -8.37 -19.78 12.67
CA SER A 172 -7.11 -19.18 13.11
C SER A 172 -6.09 -19.01 11.99
N ASP A 173 -6.30 -19.62 10.82
CA ASP A 173 -5.34 -19.54 9.73
C ASP A 173 -5.43 -18.19 8.99
N ARG A 174 -4.28 -17.71 8.52
CA ARG A 174 -4.14 -16.39 7.90
C ARG A 174 -4.98 -16.24 6.62
N LEU A 175 -5.10 -17.28 5.80
CA LEU A 175 -5.83 -17.20 4.53
C LEU A 175 -7.32 -16.98 4.77
N SER A 176 -7.92 -17.78 5.66
CA SER A 176 -9.33 -17.62 6.03
C SER A 176 -9.62 -16.24 6.61
N ARG A 177 -8.71 -15.69 7.43
CA ARG A 177 -8.85 -14.32 7.97
C ARG A 177 -8.83 -13.26 6.87
N VAL A 178 -7.92 -13.37 5.89
CA VAL A 178 -7.87 -12.44 4.75
C VAL A 178 -9.14 -12.55 3.89
N GLN A 179 -9.65 -13.75 3.66
CA GLN A 179 -10.90 -13.95 2.93
C GLN A 179 -12.09 -13.33 3.67
N LEU A 180 -12.15 -13.52 4.99
CA LEU A 180 -13.20 -12.96 5.83
C LEU A 180 -13.14 -11.43 5.86
N LEU A 181 -11.95 -10.85 6.01
CA LEU A 181 -11.73 -9.42 5.96
C LEU A 181 -12.19 -8.82 4.62
N ASN A 182 -11.88 -9.50 3.51
CA ASN A 182 -12.40 -9.14 2.20
C ASN A 182 -13.93 -9.20 2.12
N PHE A 183 -14.54 -10.26 2.63
CA PHE A 183 -16.00 -10.40 2.63
C PHE A 183 -16.70 -9.32 3.46
N ILE A 184 -16.15 -8.97 4.63
CA ILE A 184 -16.63 -7.87 5.46
C ILE A 184 -16.64 -6.57 4.66
N MET A 185 -15.50 -6.21 4.05
CA MET A 185 -15.39 -4.95 3.32
C MET A 185 -16.27 -4.91 2.08
N ASP A 186 -16.39 -6.02 1.34
CA ASP A 186 -17.27 -6.13 0.17
C ASP A 186 -18.75 -5.98 0.57
N ARG A 187 -19.15 -6.48 1.74
CA ARG A 187 -20.54 -6.38 2.24
C ARG A 187 -20.88 -4.97 2.71
N ILE A 188 -19.99 -4.35 3.47
CA ILE A 188 -20.20 -2.99 4.00
C ILE A 188 -20.16 -1.98 2.84
N GLY A 189 -19.18 -2.09 1.93
CA GLY A 189 -19.04 -1.16 0.79
C GLY A 189 -20.20 -1.19 -0.22
N LYS A 190 -21.06 -2.22 -0.19
CA LYS A 190 -22.30 -2.27 -0.98
C LYS A 190 -23.46 -1.49 -0.36
N SER A 191 -23.41 -1.27 0.95
CA SER A 191 -24.53 -0.72 1.72
C SER A 191 -24.22 0.66 2.28
N ALA A 192 -22.95 1.00 2.46
CA ALA A 192 -22.50 2.23 3.10
C ALA A 192 -21.43 2.96 2.28
N ARG A 193 -21.29 4.26 2.54
CA ARG A 193 -20.15 5.04 2.09
C ARG A 193 -18.98 4.83 3.07
N LEU A 194 -17.78 4.70 2.52
CA LEU A 194 -16.55 4.43 3.29
C LEU A 194 -15.52 5.52 3.05
N ASP A 195 -15.10 6.19 4.13
CA ASP A 195 -14.02 7.16 4.12
C ASP A 195 -12.82 6.65 4.95
N ARG A 196 -11.60 6.95 4.49
CA ARG A 196 -10.38 6.51 5.18
C ARG A 196 -9.98 7.48 6.29
N THR A 197 -9.56 6.94 7.42
CA THR A 197 -9.00 7.72 8.53
C THR A 197 -7.81 7.00 9.18
N HIS A 198 -6.89 7.76 9.76
CA HIS A 198 -5.79 7.20 10.57
C HIS A 198 -6.16 7.15 12.06
N LEU A 199 -7.33 7.68 12.43
CA LEU A 199 -7.80 7.70 13.81
C LEU A 199 -8.22 6.29 14.26
N GLN A 200 -7.93 5.98 15.52
CA GLN A 200 -8.34 4.72 16.17
C GLN A 200 -9.50 4.93 17.16
N SER A 201 -9.88 6.19 17.43
CA SER A 201 -11.04 6.53 18.25
C SER A 201 -12.10 7.25 17.42
N ILE A 202 -13.36 7.02 17.79
CA ILE A 202 -14.52 7.62 17.14
C ILE A 202 -14.83 9.04 17.66
N ASP A 203 -14.28 9.44 18.81
CA ASP A 203 -14.68 10.66 19.54
C ASP A 203 -14.60 11.94 18.69
N ILE A 204 -13.57 12.07 17.85
CA ILE A 204 -13.40 13.24 16.96
C ILE A 204 -14.35 13.13 15.75
N LEU A 205 -14.65 11.92 15.29
CA LEU A 205 -15.42 11.66 14.08
C LEU A 205 -16.92 11.95 14.27
N THR A 206 -17.46 11.73 15.47
CA THR A 206 -18.87 12.02 15.78
C THR A 206 -19.21 13.50 15.57
N GLY A 207 -18.26 14.41 15.83
CA GLY A 207 -18.43 15.85 15.59
C GLY A 207 -18.25 16.27 14.13
N LEU A 208 -17.57 15.46 13.32
CA LEU A 208 -17.26 15.77 11.91
C LEU A 208 -18.29 15.19 10.93
N HIS A 209 -18.92 14.07 11.29
CA HIS A 209 -19.80 13.31 10.41
C HIS A 209 -21.16 13.06 11.08
N PRO A 210 -22.19 13.87 10.76
CA PRO A 210 -23.52 13.69 11.34
C PRO A 210 -24.20 12.36 10.97
N ASP A 211 -23.80 11.74 9.86
CA ASP A 211 -24.33 10.47 9.33
C ASP A 211 -23.42 9.27 9.63
N LEU A 212 -22.65 9.34 10.71
CA LEU A 212 -21.72 8.31 11.15
C LEU A 212 -22.42 7.06 11.69
N ALA A 213 -22.20 5.92 11.04
CA ALA A 213 -22.65 4.61 11.51
C ALA A 213 -21.64 3.99 12.50
N GLY A 214 -20.35 4.20 12.25
CA GLY A 214 -19.27 3.67 13.09
C GLY A 214 -17.89 3.80 12.47
N LEU A 215 -16.88 3.42 13.24
CA LEU A 215 -15.48 3.36 12.83
C LEU A 215 -15.01 1.91 12.86
N ILE A 216 -14.56 1.40 11.71
CA ILE A 216 -13.90 0.10 11.59
C ILE A 216 -12.41 0.27 11.80
N VAL A 217 -11.88 -0.39 12.83
CA VAL A 217 -10.46 -0.42 13.18
C VAL A 217 -9.87 -1.78 12.78
N PHE A 218 -8.80 -1.76 11.99
CA PHE A 218 -8.11 -2.97 11.53
C PHE A 218 -6.85 -3.26 12.36
N PRO A 219 -6.36 -4.51 12.34
CA PRO A 219 -5.08 -4.84 12.93
C PRO A 219 -3.94 -4.10 12.23
N CYS A 220 -2.93 -3.70 12.99
CA CYS A 220 -1.68 -3.20 12.42
C CYS A 220 -0.94 -4.35 11.73
N LEU A 221 -0.61 -4.15 10.45
CA LEU A 221 0.17 -5.11 9.67
C LEU A 221 1.66 -4.76 9.73
N LYS A 222 2.50 -5.78 9.86
CA LYS A 222 3.94 -5.63 9.65
C LYS A 222 4.29 -5.80 8.18
N ILE A 223 5.40 -5.19 7.76
CA ILE A 223 5.87 -5.29 6.38
C ILE A 223 6.19 -6.74 5.98
N GLU A 224 6.69 -7.56 6.92
CA GLU A 224 6.97 -8.97 6.68
C GLU A 224 5.67 -9.73 6.36
N GLU A 225 4.56 -9.40 7.02
CA GLU A 225 3.26 -10.01 6.76
C GLU A 225 2.72 -9.62 5.38
N VAL A 226 2.89 -8.35 5.00
CA VAL A 226 2.54 -7.86 3.65
C VAL A 226 3.34 -8.58 2.57
N ILE A 227 4.65 -8.74 2.76
CA ILE A 227 5.54 -9.46 1.84
C ILE A 227 5.12 -10.94 1.74
N GLN A 228 4.82 -11.60 2.86
CA GLN A 228 4.38 -12.99 2.89
C GLN A 228 3.02 -13.17 2.19
N MET A 229 2.08 -12.24 2.41
CA MET A 229 0.77 -12.20 1.72
C MET A 229 0.93 -12.06 0.22
N ALA A 230 1.77 -11.12 -0.23
CA ALA A 230 2.06 -10.91 -1.64
C ALA A 230 2.69 -12.16 -2.28
N LYS A 231 3.68 -12.79 -1.64
CA LYS A 231 4.30 -14.06 -2.10
C LYS A 231 3.26 -15.18 -2.24
N ALA A 232 2.32 -15.26 -1.30
CA ALA A 232 1.22 -16.22 -1.33
C ALA A 232 0.08 -15.83 -2.29
N ARG A 233 0.18 -14.69 -2.99
CA ARG A 233 -0.87 -14.11 -3.84
C ARG A 233 -2.19 -13.90 -3.11
N GLN A 234 -2.11 -13.60 -1.81
CA GLN A 234 -3.26 -13.31 -0.96
C GLN A 234 -3.36 -11.80 -0.81
N MET A 235 -4.42 -11.23 -1.37
CA MET A 235 -4.66 -9.79 -1.32
C MET A 235 -5.66 -9.43 -0.23
N ILE A 236 -5.33 -8.41 0.55
CA ILE A 236 -6.26 -7.78 1.51
C ILE A 236 -7.13 -6.73 0.81
N PRO A 237 -8.19 -6.22 1.45
CA PRO A 237 -8.98 -5.13 0.89
C PRO A 237 -8.14 -3.91 0.54
N ALA A 238 -8.59 -3.16 -0.48
CA ALA A 238 -7.95 -1.92 -0.87
C ALA A 238 -8.06 -0.87 0.24
N GLY A 239 -6.98 -0.14 0.49
CA GLY A 239 -7.00 1.00 1.41
C GLY A 239 -6.97 0.63 2.88
N ILE A 240 -6.28 -0.46 3.24
CA ILE A 240 -5.98 -0.80 4.64
C ILE A 240 -4.54 -0.40 4.97
N THR A 241 -3.59 -0.65 4.07
CA THR A 241 -2.18 -0.31 4.30
C THR A 241 -1.91 1.16 3.98
N ARG A 242 -1.14 1.80 4.85
CA ARG A 242 -0.69 3.19 4.72
C ARG A 242 0.82 3.25 4.81
N PHE A 243 1.47 3.26 3.66
CA PHE A 243 2.92 3.44 3.57
C PHE A 243 3.28 4.93 3.61
N THR A 244 4.17 5.29 4.53
CA THR A 244 4.89 6.57 4.52
C THR A 244 6.28 6.28 3.96
N ILE A 245 6.63 6.91 2.84
CA ILE A 245 7.91 6.68 2.14
C ILE A 245 8.54 8.03 1.81
N SER A 246 9.75 8.27 2.32
CA SER A 246 10.54 9.46 2.05
C SER A 246 11.97 9.08 1.63
N PRO A 247 12.52 9.72 0.58
CA PRO A 247 11.86 10.66 -0.33
C PRO A 247 10.92 9.93 -1.33
N ARG A 248 9.86 10.61 -1.80
CA ARG A 248 8.97 10.11 -2.86
C ARG A 248 9.27 10.82 -4.19
N ALA A 249 9.42 10.04 -5.26
CA ALA A 249 9.53 10.56 -6.61
C ALA A 249 8.14 11.00 -7.10
N LEU A 250 7.95 12.31 -7.22
CA LEU A 250 6.71 12.92 -7.70
C LEU A 250 6.94 13.66 -9.02
N ARG A 251 5.92 13.66 -9.88
CA ARG A 251 5.90 14.34 -11.18
C ARG A 251 7.12 14.05 -12.05
N VAL A 252 7.55 12.79 -12.05
CA VAL A 252 8.61 12.30 -12.93
C VAL A 252 8.19 12.48 -14.39
N ASN A 253 6.88 12.30 -14.70
CA ASN A 253 6.31 12.49 -16.04
C ASN A 253 7.09 11.71 -17.12
N TYR A 254 7.38 10.44 -16.83
CA TYR A 254 8.15 9.60 -17.75
C TYR A 254 7.25 9.10 -18.88
N ARG A 255 7.74 9.11 -20.13
CA ARG A 255 6.90 8.82 -21.30
C ARG A 255 6.51 7.35 -21.35
N ILE A 256 5.22 7.07 -21.59
CA ILE A 256 4.73 5.69 -21.71
C ILE A 256 5.27 5.02 -22.98
N CYS A 257 5.52 5.78 -24.06
CA CYS A 257 6.11 5.24 -25.28
C CYS A 257 7.49 4.62 -25.05
N ASP A 258 8.33 5.22 -24.19
CA ASP A 258 9.66 4.68 -23.84
C ASP A 258 9.53 3.36 -23.05
N LEU A 259 8.51 3.26 -22.20
CA LEU A 259 8.19 2.02 -21.48
C LEU A 259 7.70 0.92 -22.43
N ARG A 260 6.98 1.28 -23.50
CA ARG A 260 6.49 0.38 -24.55
C ARG A 260 7.53 -0.02 -25.59
N ALA A 261 8.54 0.82 -25.82
CA ALA A 261 9.52 0.62 -26.88
C ALA A 261 10.16 -0.77 -26.80
N GLU A 262 10.56 -1.32 -27.94
CA GLU A 262 11.37 -2.54 -27.95
C GLU A 262 12.76 -2.25 -27.36
N GLY A 263 13.45 -3.31 -26.93
CA GLY A 263 14.77 -3.21 -26.32
C GLY A 263 14.85 -3.92 -24.97
N SER A 264 16.07 -4.22 -24.57
CA SER A 264 16.37 -4.92 -23.33
C SER A 264 16.06 -4.05 -22.11
N LEU A 265 15.81 -4.72 -20.98
CA LEU A 265 15.62 -4.04 -19.70
C LEU A 265 16.87 -3.23 -19.30
N ALA A 266 18.07 -3.73 -19.63
CA ALA A 266 19.33 -3.07 -19.36
C ALA A 266 19.46 -1.74 -20.13
N GLU A 267 19.15 -1.74 -21.43
CA GLU A 267 19.16 -0.52 -22.27
C GLU A 267 18.18 0.53 -21.73
N LYS A 268 16.95 0.11 -21.39
CA LYS A 268 15.95 1.03 -20.83
C LYS A 268 16.40 1.66 -19.50
N ASN A 269 17.01 0.86 -18.61
CA ASN A 269 17.54 1.39 -17.35
C ASN A 269 18.76 2.31 -17.57
N ALA A 270 19.61 2.03 -18.55
CA ALA A 270 20.71 2.93 -18.91
C ALA A 270 20.19 4.28 -19.45
N LEU A 271 19.15 4.25 -20.29
CA LEU A 271 18.47 5.44 -20.79
C LEU A 271 17.79 6.22 -19.66
N LEU A 272 17.12 5.54 -18.72
CA LEU A 272 16.55 6.16 -17.53
C LEU A 272 17.65 6.88 -16.72
N LEU A 273 18.79 6.23 -16.47
CA LEU A 273 19.87 6.81 -15.69
C LEU A 273 20.42 8.09 -16.35
N ALA A 274 20.66 8.04 -17.66
CA ALA A 274 21.10 9.21 -18.43
C ALA A 274 20.06 10.35 -18.36
N TRP A 275 18.77 10.02 -18.50
CA TRP A 275 17.67 10.98 -18.40
C TRP A 275 17.58 11.63 -17.00
N ILE A 276 17.77 10.86 -15.92
CA ILE A 276 17.81 11.39 -14.55
C ILE A 276 19.01 12.34 -14.38
N GLN A 277 20.20 11.93 -14.83
CA GLN A 277 21.41 12.75 -14.75
C GLN A 277 21.26 14.08 -15.50
N GLU A 278 20.67 14.04 -16.70
CA GLU A 278 20.39 15.25 -17.49
C GLU A 278 19.42 16.19 -16.76
N ARG A 279 18.36 15.66 -16.14
CA ARG A 279 17.43 16.47 -15.34
C ARG A 279 18.09 17.10 -14.13
N ILE A 280 18.95 16.36 -13.42
CA ILE A 280 19.71 16.90 -12.28
C ILE A 280 20.66 18.01 -12.77
N ALA A 281 21.41 17.77 -13.85
CA ALA A 281 22.34 18.75 -14.42
C ALA A 281 21.64 20.06 -14.84
N ARG A 282 20.41 19.96 -15.34
CA ARG A 282 19.55 21.11 -15.69
C ARG A 282 18.79 21.72 -14.52
N LYS A 283 19.05 21.32 -13.27
CA LYS A 283 18.34 21.76 -12.06
C LYS A 283 16.82 21.53 -12.13
N GLY A 284 16.41 20.48 -12.84
CA GLY A 284 15.01 20.07 -13.02
C GLY A 284 14.46 19.17 -11.90
N VAL A 285 15.24 18.93 -10.85
CA VAL A 285 14.87 18.12 -9.68
C VAL A 285 14.97 19.00 -8.43
N ARG A 286 13.96 18.95 -7.57
CA ARG A 286 13.91 19.66 -6.29
C ARG A 286 13.59 18.67 -5.18
N SER A 287 14.28 18.81 -4.05
CA SER A 287 13.96 18.12 -2.80
C SER A 287 13.27 19.09 -1.85
N TYR A 288 12.27 18.60 -1.14
CA TYR A 288 11.53 19.35 -0.13
C TYR A 288 11.50 18.51 1.14
N ASP A 289 12.13 19.03 2.20
CA ASP A 289 12.21 18.32 3.49
C ASP A 289 10.98 18.61 4.37
N GLU A 290 10.25 19.69 4.08
CA GLU A 290 9.01 20.06 4.76
C GLU A 290 7.80 19.31 4.18
N THR A 291 6.74 19.20 4.99
CA THR A 291 5.46 18.65 4.52
C THR A 291 4.87 19.55 3.44
N THR A 292 4.48 18.96 2.31
CA THR A 292 3.92 19.68 1.17
C THR A 292 2.45 19.31 0.95
N VAL A 293 1.63 20.29 0.54
CA VAL A 293 0.23 20.09 0.15
C VAL A 293 0.12 20.31 -1.36
N MET A 294 -0.45 19.33 -2.07
CA MET A 294 -0.67 19.39 -3.52
C MET A 294 -2.16 19.55 -3.83
N PHE A 295 -2.50 20.40 -4.80
CA PHE A 295 -3.88 20.69 -5.22
C PHE A 295 -4.24 20.11 -6.60
N ASP A 296 -3.37 19.29 -7.19
CA ASP A 296 -3.40 18.88 -8.60
C ASP A 296 -3.09 17.38 -8.82
N GLU A 297 -3.37 16.55 -7.81
CA GLU A 297 -3.20 15.09 -7.88
C GLU A 297 -4.40 14.39 -8.55
#